data_AF-A0A7C1YYL6-F1
#
_entry.id   AF-A0A7C1YYL6-F1
#
_cell.length_a   1.000
_cell.length_b   1.000
_cell.length_c   1.000
_cell.angle_alpha   90.00
_cell.angle_beta   90.00
_cell.angle_gamma   90.00
#
_symmetry.space_group_name_H-M   'P 1'
#
loop_
_entity.id
_entity.type
_entity.pdbx_description
1 polymer ?
#
loop_
_entity_poly.entity_id
_entity_poly.type
_entity_poly.pdbx_seq_one_letter_code
_entity_poly.pdbx_strand_id
1 'polypeptide(L)'
;MDNTAINQYTPDYTVTPGEVLEYELELRNMSRTELAKRTGLSEKHIIAILKGKGTIIITPETAIKLERALGMPVEYWLNLEAHYQETRARLAEEAQLENNLDWLKRIPVNAMAKMGWLKKHKDKRKQLEEVLRFFGIASVEQWGNIWPNVAVAYRQHNKHEILKEAVSAWLRQGELEAATIQCKPFNKAAFRETLDEIRGLTAQSAPGHFVPALQQRCAKAGVAVVFVPCLPKTGVSGATRWVNPGKAIIQLSLRYKTNDHLWFTFFHEAGHILLHGKKELFIEGVNSMDGEKEAQANAFAEQVLLPRKAFNAF
;
A
#
# COMPACT_ATOMS: atom_id res chain seq x y z
N MET A 1 20.26 -20.71 13.43
CA MET A 1 20.64 -19.46 14.12
C MET A 1 19.82 -18.37 13.45
N ASP A 2 18.79 -17.75 14.01
CA ASP A 2 18.12 -17.80 15.30
C ASP A 2 16.61 -17.85 15.03
N ASN A 3 15.91 -18.81 15.64
CA ASN A 3 14.45 -18.85 15.64
C ASN A 3 13.98 -18.46 17.05
N THR A 4 14.28 -17.23 17.46
CA THR A 4 13.63 -16.61 18.61
C THR A 4 12.20 -16.30 18.19
N ALA A 5 11.33 -17.31 18.30
CA ALA A 5 9.90 -17.10 18.34
C ALA A 5 9.65 -16.18 19.55
N ILE A 6 9.54 -14.88 19.29
CA ILE A 6 9.09 -13.92 20.29
C ILE A 6 7.69 -14.38 20.66
N ASN A 7 7.55 -14.92 21.87
CA ASN A 7 6.28 -15.33 22.41
C ASN A 7 5.48 -14.04 22.67
N GLN A 8 4.76 -13.57 21.65
CA GLN A 8 3.88 -12.41 21.77
C GLN A 8 2.66 -12.85 22.59
N TYR A 9 2.75 -12.65 23.90
CA TYR A 9 1.60 -12.75 24.78
C TYR A 9 0.60 -11.65 24.40
N THR A 10 -0.44 -12.04 23.68
CA THR A 10 -1.55 -11.17 23.29
C THR A 10 -2.76 -11.69 24.03
N PRO A 11 -2.98 -11.27 25.29
CA PRO A 11 -4.10 -11.78 26.09
C PRO A 11 -5.42 -11.42 25.41
N ASP A 12 -6.33 -12.39 25.36
CA ASP A 12 -7.71 -12.24 24.89
C ASP A 12 -8.64 -11.63 25.94
N TYR A 13 -8.07 -11.21 27.07
CA TYR A 13 -8.73 -10.49 28.16
C TYR A 13 -7.91 -9.25 28.53
N THR A 14 -8.60 -8.15 28.82
CA THR A 14 -7.96 -6.90 29.24
C THR A 14 -8.13 -6.72 30.75
N VAL A 15 -7.02 -6.69 31.50
CA VAL A 15 -7.04 -6.12 32.85
C VAL A 15 -6.95 -4.61 32.71
N THR A 16 -7.91 -3.90 33.26
CA THR A 16 -7.94 -2.44 33.23
C THR A 16 -6.95 -1.86 34.25
N PRO A 17 -6.34 -0.69 33.98
CA PRO A 17 -5.55 0.02 34.99
C PRO A 17 -6.35 0.32 36.26
N GLY A 18 -7.67 0.47 36.13
CA GLY A 18 -8.61 0.64 37.25
C GLY A 18 -8.72 -0.60 38.14
N GLU A 19 -8.79 -1.81 37.57
CA GLU A 19 -8.81 -3.06 38.34
C GLU A 19 -7.49 -3.28 39.08
N VAL A 20 -6.36 -2.95 38.45
CA VAL A 20 -5.05 -3.00 39.12
C VAL A 20 -5.00 -1.99 40.28
N LEU A 21 -5.48 -0.77 40.05
CA LEU A 21 -5.52 0.25 41.10
C LEU A 21 -6.44 -0.16 42.26
N GLU A 22 -7.59 -0.79 42.00
CA GLU A 22 -8.48 -1.32 43.04
C GLU A 22 -7.77 -2.40 43.87
N TYR A 23 -7.07 -3.33 43.20
CA TYR A 23 -6.30 -4.38 43.87
C TYR A 23 -5.17 -3.80 44.75
N GLU A 24 -4.43 -2.80 44.26
CA GLU A 24 -3.38 -2.12 45.03
C GLU A 24 -3.93 -1.39 46.27
N LEU A 25 -5.17 -0.87 46.18
CA LEU A 25 -5.89 -0.25 47.30
C LEU A 25 -6.31 -1.29 48.34
N GLU A 26 -6.88 -2.42 47.90
CA GLU A 26 -7.28 -3.54 48.77
C GLU A 26 -6.08 -4.11 49.54
N LEU A 27 -4.96 -4.37 48.86
CA LEU A 27 -3.72 -4.86 49.48
C LEU A 27 -3.21 -3.94 50.61
N ARG A 28 -3.43 -2.63 50.48
CA ARG A 28 -3.00 -1.62 51.45
C ARG A 28 -4.06 -1.27 52.48
N ASN A 29 -5.25 -1.88 52.43
CA ASN A 29 -6.43 -1.48 53.18
C ASN A 29 -6.70 0.04 53.05
N MET A 30 -6.46 0.60 51.87
CA MET A 30 -6.59 2.03 51.60
C MET A 30 -7.92 2.31 50.93
N SER A 31 -8.69 3.27 51.47
CA SER A 31 -9.95 3.68 50.83
C SER A 31 -9.70 4.61 49.65
N ARG A 32 -10.67 4.68 48.72
CA ARG A 32 -10.65 5.59 47.57
C ARG A 32 -10.58 7.06 48.01
N THR A 33 -11.29 7.41 49.08
CA THR A 33 -11.28 8.73 49.70
C THR A 33 -9.90 9.07 50.25
N GLU A 34 -9.21 8.10 50.84
CA GLU A 34 -7.84 8.28 51.34
C GLU A 34 -6.85 8.48 50.19
N LEU A 35 -6.93 7.68 49.12
CA LEU A 35 -6.09 7.87 47.93
C LEU A 35 -6.33 9.26 47.29
N ALA A 36 -7.57 9.73 47.25
CA ALA A 36 -7.91 11.07 46.74
C ALA A 36 -7.18 12.16 47.52
N LYS A 37 -7.19 12.06 48.86
CA LYS A 37 -6.46 12.99 49.74
C LYS A 37 -4.95 12.94 49.50
N ARG A 38 -4.36 11.74 49.38
CA ARG A 38 -2.91 11.57 49.18
C ARG A 38 -2.42 12.09 47.83
N THR A 39 -3.20 11.88 46.77
CA THR A 39 -2.83 12.27 45.41
C THR A 39 -3.24 13.71 45.06
N GLY A 40 -4.11 14.32 45.86
CA GLY A 40 -4.75 15.60 45.54
C GLY A 40 -5.68 15.52 44.33
N LEU A 41 -6.14 14.31 43.97
CA LEU A 41 -7.14 14.10 42.93
C LEU A 41 -8.53 14.09 43.56
N SER A 42 -9.55 14.47 42.80
CA SER A 42 -10.93 14.35 43.31
C SER A 42 -11.32 12.88 43.44
N GLU A 43 -12.13 12.56 44.45
CA GLU A 43 -12.67 11.20 44.61
C GLU A 43 -13.47 10.75 43.39
N LYS A 44 -14.16 11.69 42.72
CA LYS A 44 -14.83 11.45 41.43
C LYS A 44 -13.84 10.98 40.35
N HIS A 45 -12.65 11.57 40.28
CA HIS A 45 -11.63 11.19 39.31
C HIS A 45 -11.09 9.78 39.60
N ILE A 46 -10.83 9.45 40.86
CA ILE A 46 -10.40 8.09 41.24
C ILE A 46 -11.48 7.06 40.90
N ILE A 47 -12.75 7.32 41.27
CA ILE A 47 -13.86 6.43 40.92
C ILE A 47 -13.97 6.26 39.41
N ALA A 48 -13.72 7.33 38.64
CA ALA A 48 -13.78 7.28 37.18
C ALA A 48 -12.61 6.52 36.56
N ILE A 49 -11.41 6.51 37.17
CA ILE A 49 -10.31 5.61 36.76
C ILE A 49 -10.69 4.15 37.04
N LEU A 50 -11.15 3.86 38.26
CA LEU A 50 -11.53 2.50 38.71
C LEU A 50 -12.65 1.90 37.85
N LYS A 51 -13.68 2.69 37.54
CA LYS A 51 -14.82 2.26 36.70
C LYS A 51 -14.57 2.43 35.19
N GLY A 52 -13.51 3.14 34.81
CA GLY A 52 -13.43 3.88 33.56
C GLY A 52 -13.46 3.04 32.29
N LYS A 53 -13.15 1.74 32.35
CA LYS A 53 -12.96 0.87 31.17
C LYS A 53 -12.21 1.61 30.02
N GLY A 54 -11.21 2.43 30.42
CA GLY A 54 -10.36 3.32 29.60
C GLY A 54 -10.98 4.60 29.02
N THR A 55 -12.14 5.05 29.47
CA THR A 55 -12.66 6.40 29.14
C THR A 55 -11.87 7.48 29.88
N ILE A 56 -11.39 7.17 31.09
CA ILE A 56 -10.44 8.00 31.83
C ILE A 56 -9.09 7.32 31.78
N ILE A 57 -8.11 8.06 31.27
CA ILE A 57 -6.75 7.60 31.01
C ILE A 57 -5.86 8.02 32.18
N ILE A 58 -5.00 7.13 32.66
CA ILE A 58 -3.92 7.51 33.57
C ILE A 58 -2.89 8.32 32.77
N THR A 59 -2.92 9.64 32.92
CA THR A 59 -1.93 10.54 32.31
C THR A 59 -0.59 10.50 33.06
N PRO A 60 0.51 11.00 32.48
CA PRO A 60 1.80 11.10 33.18
C PRO A 60 1.71 11.83 34.53
N GLU A 61 0.92 12.89 34.63
CA GLU A 61 0.72 13.63 35.88
C GLU A 61 0.01 12.78 36.94
N THR A 62 -1.00 12.01 36.53
CA THR A 62 -1.70 11.07 37.42
C THR A 62 -0.78 9.92 37.83
N ALA A 63 0.03 9.38 36.92
CA ALA A 63 1.00 8.34 37.21
C ALA A 63 2.06 8.79 38.24
N ILE A 64 2.58 10.01 38.11
CA ILE A 64 3.50 10.61 39.12
C ILE A 64 2.82 10.73 40.49
N LYS A 65 1.55 11.13 40.54
CA LYS A 65 0.80 11.21 41.80
C LYS A 65 0.58 9.83 42.41
N LEU A 66 0.26 8.82 41.59
CA LEU A 66 0.09 7.44 42.03
C LEU A 66 1.40 6.84 42.51
N GLU A 67 2.53 7.10 41.83
CA GLU A 67 3.86 6.68 42.28
C GLU A 67 4.17 7.22 43.66
N ARG A 68 4.00 8.54 43.86
CA ARG A 68 4.25 9.16 45.16
C ARG A 68 3.34 8.62 46.27
N ALA A 69 2.10 8.26 45.94
CA ALA A 69 1.12 7.79 46.92
C ALA A 69 1.20 6.28 47.22
N LEU A 70 1.57 5.45 46.23
CA LEU A 70 1.48 3.98 46.27
C LEU A 70 2.85 3.28 46.15
N GLY A 71 3.89 3.99 45.73
CA GLY A 71 5.27 3.51 45.60
C GLY A 71 5.60 2.79 44.29
N MET A 72 4.61 2.59 43.41
CA MET A 72 4.83 1.92 42.11
C MET A 72 5.35 2.92 41.07
N PRO A 73 6.41 2.61 40.30
CA PRO A 73 7.02 3.55 39.36
C PRO A 73 6.03 4.15 38.37
N VAL A 74 6.27 5.39 37.91
CA VAL A 74 5.44 6.04 36.87
C VAL A 74 5.27 5.14 35.64
N GLU A 75 6.35 4.49 35.19
CA GLU A 75 6.36 3.63 34.01
C GLU A 75 5.40 2.44 34.16
N TYR A 76 5.22 1.93 35.37
CA TYR A 76 4.29 0.82 35.64
C TYR A 76 2.86 1.21 35.25
N TRP A 77 2.39 2.37 35.72
CA TRP A 77 1.05 2.87 35.44
C TRP A 77 0.85 3.24 33.98
N LEU A 78 1.84 3.88 33.36
CA LEU A 78 1.78 4.27 31.95
C LEU A 78 1.78 3.07 31.02
N ASN A 79 2.57 2.03 31.31
CA ASN A 79 2.59 0.81 30.51
C ASN A 79 1.25 0.06 30.63
N LEU A 80 0.68 -0.03 31.83
CA LEU A 80 -0.66 -0.62 32.02
C LEU A 80 -1.71 0.10 31.19
N GLU A 81 -1.73 1.43 31.24
CA GLU A 81 -2.65 2.25 30.45
C GLU A 81 -2.43 2.05 28.94
N ALA A 82 -1.18 2.12 28.47
CA ALA A 82 -0.85 1.95 27.07
C ALA A 82 -1.29 0.57 26.53
N HIS A 83 -0.98 -0.51 27.25
CA HIS A 83 -1.39 -1.86 26.85
C HIS A 83 -2.90 -2.03 26.83
N TYR A 84 -3.61 -1.47 27.82
CA TYR A 84 -5.06 -1.52 27.86
C TYR A 84 -5.69 -0.79 26.67
N GLN A 85 -5.23 0.43 26.39
CA GLN A 85 -5.72 1.25 25.29
C GLN A 85 -5.44 0.61 23.92
N GLU A 86 -4.24 0.06 23.73
CA GLU A 86 -3.89 -0.69 22.54
C GLU A 86 -4.83 -1.89 22.34
N THR A 87 -5.01 -2.72 23.37
CA THR A 87 -5.84 -3.92 23.26
C THR A 87 -7.28 -3.57 22.95
N ARG A 88 -7.82 -2.55 23.60
CA ARG A 88 -9.17 -2.05 23.35
C ARG A 88 -9.32 -1.55 21.91
N ALA A 89 -8.34 -0.82 21.40
CA ALA A 89 -8.36 -0.33 20.02
C ALA A 89 -8.30 -1.49 19.01
N ARG A 90 -7.45 -2.50 19.25
CA ARG A 90 -7.37 -3.72 18.42
C ARG A 90 -8.69 -4.48 18.40
N LEU A 91 -9.33 -4.71 19.55
CA LEU A 91 -10.62 -5.39 19.61
C LEU A 91 -11.73 -4.62 18.86
N ALA A 92 -11.73 -3.29 18.95
CA ALA A 92 -12.67 -2.46 18.21
C ALA A 92 -12.41 -2.53 16.68
N GLU A 93 -11.15 -2.52 16.27
CA GLU A 93 -10.74 -2.67 14.87
C GLU A 93 -11.11 -4.06 14.32
N GLU A 94 -10.88 -5.12 15.08
CA GLU A 94 -11.25 -6.50 14.70
C GLU A 94 -12.74 -6.62 14.37
N ALA A 95 -13.61 -6.01 15.19
CA ALA A 95 -15.05 -5.98 14.92
C ALA A 95 -15.40 -5.23 13.63
N GLN A 96 -14.65 -4.19 13.28
CA GLN A 96 -14.84 -3.49 11.99
C GLN A 96 -14.33 -4.29 10.80
N LEU A 97 -13.24 -5.05 10.96
CA LEU A 97 -12.69 -5.90 9.91
C LEU A 97 -13.65 -7.05 9.53
N GLU A 98 -14.42 -7.58 10.48
CA GLU A 98 -15.44 -8.60 10.21
C GLU A 98 -16.46 -8.14 9.16
N ASN A 99 -16.89 -6.87 9.21
CA ASN A 99 -17.82 -6.29 8.24
C ASN A 99 -17.24 -6.17 6.82
N ASN A 100 -15.92 -6.25 6.68
CA ASN A 100 -15.19 -6.06 5.43
C ASN A 100 -14.71 -7.37 4.78
N LEU A 101 -15.02 -8.53 5.39
CA LEU A 101 -14.60 -9.84 4.88
C LEU A 101 -15.16 -10.18 3.49
N ASP A 102 -16.28 -9.58 3.09
CA ASP A 102 -16.82 -9.77 1.75
C ASP A 102 -15.98 -9.09 0.66
N TRP A 103 -15.35 -7.94 0.98
CA TRP A 103 -14.43 -7.29 0.06
C TRP A 103 -13.20 -8.16 -0.22
N LEU A 104 -12.69 -8.88 0.79
CA LEU A 104 -11.57 -9.81 0.64
C LEU A 104 -11.81 -10.88 -0.44
N LYS A 105 -13.06 -11.34 -0.62
CA LYS A 105 -13.43 -12.34 -1.64
C LYS A 105 -13.20 -11.83 -3.07
N ARG A 106 -13.16 -10.51 -3.27
CA ARG A 106 -12.96 -9.86 -4.58
C ARG A 106 -11.48 -9.68 -4.92
N ILE A 107 -10.60 -9.82 -3.94
CA ILE A 107 -9.14 -9.72 -4.08
C ILE A 107 -8.60 -11.09 -4.54
N PRO A 108 -7.73 -11.15 -5.58
CA PRO A 108 -7.15 -12.41 -6.06
C PRO A 108 -6.01 -12.90 -5.15
N VAL A 109 -6.27 -13.09 -3.85
CA VAL A 109 -5.29 -13.43 -2.80
C VAL A 109 -4.43 -14.64 -3.17
N ASN A 110 -5.04 -15.70 -3.72
CA ASN A 110 -4.29 -16.91 -4.09
C ASN A 110 -3.26 -16.63 -5.21
N ALA A 111 -3.60 -15.79 -6.18
CA ALA A 111 -2.69 -15.44 -7.27
C ALA A 111 -1.56 -14.54 -6.74
N MET A 112 -1.89 -13.54 -5.93
CA MET A 112 -0.92 -12.66 -5.27
C MET A 112 0.06 -13.44 -4.38
N ALA A 113 -0.45 -14.39 -3.58
CA ALA A 113 0.38 -15.26 -2.74
C ALA A 113 1.32 -16.13 -3.59
N LYS A 114 0.81 -16.72 -4.68
CA LYS A 114 1.62 -17.55 -5.59
C LYS A 114 2.75 -16.74 -6.26
N MET A 115 2.52 -15.45 -6.50
CA MET A 115 3.52 -14.52 -7.02
C MET A 115 4.45 -13.94 -5.93
N GLY A 116 4.26 -14.31 -4.66
CA GLY A 116 5.08 -13.85 -3.54
C GLY A 116 4.75 -12.44 -3.06
N TRP A 117 3.62 -11.85 -3.45
CA TRP A 117 3.26 -10.47 -3.10
C TRP A 117 2.70 -10.35 -1.67
N LEU A 118 2.15 -11.44 -1.13
CA LEU A 118 1.58 -11.48 0.21
C LEU A 118 1.77 -12.85 0.86
N LYS A 119 1.70 -12.86 2.19
CA LYS A 119 1.64 -14.12 2.96
C LYS A 119 0.21 -14.64 3.02
N LYS A 120 0.02 -15.94 2.84
CA LYS A 120 -1.30 -16.56 2.97
C LYS A 120 -1.57 -16.95 4.42
N HIS A 121 -2.75 -16.58 4.92
CA HIS A 121 -3.23 -16.89 6.27
C HIS A 121 -4.47 -17.78 6.21
N LYS A 122 -4.61 -18.70 7.17
CA LYS A 122 -5.83 -19.51 7.34
C LYS A 122 -6.98 -18.68 7.88
N ASP A 123 -6.66 -17.78 8.81
CA ASP A 123 -7.60 -16.83 9.38
C ASP A 123 -7.92 -15.72 8.38
N LYS A 124 -9.21 -15.44 8.16
CA LYS A 124 -9.66 -14.45 7.17
C LYS A 124 -9.38 -13.01 7.59
N ARG A 125 -9.40 -12.69 8.90
CA ARG A 125 -9.10 -11.36 9.42
C ARG A 125 -7.62 -11.04 9.23
N LYS A 126 -6.76 -11.98 9.63
CA LYS A 126 -5.30 -11.87 9.38
C LYS A 126 -5.00 -11.76 7.89
N GLN A 127 -5.76 -12.47 7.05
CA GLN A 127 -5.61 -12.34 5.61
C GLN A 127 -6.04 -10.96 5.09
N LEU A 128 -7.10 -10.37 5.64
CA LEU A 128 -7.55 -9.01 5.30
C LEU A 128 -6.51 -7.97 5.74
N GLU A 129 -5.98 -8.06 6.96
CA GLU A 129 -4.91 -7.19 7.46
C GLU A 129 -3.67 -7.23 6.55
N GLU A 130 -3.24 -8.43 6.14
CA GLU A 130 -2.13 -8.60 5.20
C GLU A 130 -2.40 -7.87 3.87
N VAL A 131 -3.63 -7.95 3.37
CA VAL A 131 -4.04 -7.28 2.13
C VAL A 131 -4.07 -5.76 2.33
N LEU A 132 -4.65 -5.25 3.42
CA LEU A 132 -4.65 -3.81 3.72
C LEU A 132 -3.22 -3.25 3.85
N ARG A 133 -2.32 -4.00 4.50
CA ARG A 133 -0.89 -3.67 4.60
C ARG A 133 -0.21 -3.66 3.23
N PHE A 134 -0.49 -4.64 2.39
CA PHE A 134 0.01 -4.67 1.00
C PHE A 134 -0.41 -3.41 0.22
N PHE A 135 -1.69 -3.04 0.32
CA PHE A 135 -2.20 -1.81 -0.27
C PHE A 135 -1.67 -0.53 0.39
N GLY A 136 -1.17 -0.60 1.62
CA GLY A 136 -0.70 0.55 2.38
C GLY A 136 -1.85 1.46 2.84
N ILE A 137 -3.00 0.86 3.19
CA ILE A 137 -4.22 1.58 3.58
C ILE A 137 -4.73 1.12 4.94
N ALA A 138 -5.41 2.03 5.64
CA ALA A 138 -5.98 1.74 6.96
C ALA A 138 -7.28 0.92 6.91
N SER A 139 -8.07 1.03 5.82
CA SER A 139 -9.36 0.33 5.72
C SER A 139 -9.82 0.15 4.28
N VAL A 140 -10.83 -0.71 4.07
CA VAL A 140 -11.48 -0.93 2.77
C VAL A 140 -12.17 0.33 2.24
N GLU A 141 -12.65 1.20 3.12
CA GLU A 141 -13.21 2.50 2.73
C GLU A 141 -12.15 3.37 2.03
N GLN A 142 -10.93 3.41 2.58
CA GLN A 142 -9.83 4.18 1.98
C GLN A 142 -9.37 3.62 0.64
N TRP A 143 -9.50 2.30 0.43
CA TRP A 143 -9.31 1.71 -0.90
C TRP A 143 -10.26 2.37 -1.93
N GLY A 144 -11.51 2.60 -1.53
CA GLY A 144 -12.52 3.27 -2.35
C GLY A 144 -12.20 4.74 -2.67
N ASN A 145 -11.40 5.42 -1.84
CA ASN A 145 -11.02 6.83 -2.05
C ASN A 145 -9.77 7.00 -2.92
N ILE A 146 -8.84 6.04 -2.87
CA ILE A 146 -7.56 6.11 -3.59
C ILE A 146 -7.66 5.52 -5.00
N TRP A 147 -8.44 4.43 -5.19
CA TRP A 147 -8.62 3.77 -6.49
C TRP A 147 -10.00 3.98 -7.21
N PRO A 148 -10.86 4.98 -6.91
CA PRO A 148 -12.19 5.10 -7.51
C PRO A 148 -12.18 5.51 -8.99
N ASN A 149 -11.15 6.22 -9.44
CA ASN A 149 -11.10 6.80 -10.81
C ASN A 149 -10.74 5.79 -11.90
N VAL A 150 -10.31 4.57 -11.54
CA VAL A 150 -10.07 3.49 -12.51
C VAL A 150 -11.40 2.82 -12.94
N ALA A 151 -12.49 3.02 -12.19
CA ALA A 151 -13.72 2.25 -12.32
C ALA A 151 -14.69 2.71 -13.42
N VAL A 152 -14.69 4.00 -13.80
CA VAL A 152 -15.67 4.55 -14.78
C VAL A 152 -15.26 4.26 -16.23
N ALA A 153 -13.97 4.30 -16.51
CA ALA A 153 -13.34 3.92 -17.77
C ALA A 153 -13.62 2.45 -18.19
N TYR A 154 -13.83 1.57 -17.21
CA TYR A 154 -13.81 0.13 -17.43
C TYR A 154 -15.14 -0.47 -17.95
N ARG A 155 -16.30 0.17 -17.73
CA ARG A 155 -17.62 -0.48 -17.94
C ARG A 155 -18.04 -0.72 -19.39
N GLN A 156 -17.40 -0.13 -20.39
CA GLN A 156 -18.06 0.01 -21.70
C GLN A 156 -17.74 -1.06 -22.75
N HIS A 157 -16.61 -1.79 -22.73
CA HIS A 157 -16.21 -2.54 -23.95
C HIS A 157 -15.56 -3.93 -23.83
N ASN A 158 -15.39 -4.54 -22.65
CA ASN A 158 -14.78 -5.88 -22.55
C ASN A 158 -15.80 -7.01 -22.33
N LYS A 159 -15.72 -8.08 -23.14
CA LYS A 159 -16.53 -9.32 -23.01
C LYS A 159 -16.24 -10.11 -21.71
N HIS A 160 -15.16 -9.77 -21.00
CA HIS A 160 -14.75 -10.39 -19.74
C HIS A 160 -14.74 -9.36 -18.61
N GLU A 161 -15.26 -9.74 -17.45
CA GLU A 161 -15.25 -8.95 -16.22
C GLU A 161 -13.81 -8.78 -15.68
N ILE A 162 -13.31 -7.54 -15.69
CA ILE A 162 -12.08 -7.09 -15.04
C ILE A 162 -12.47 -6.63 -13.64
N LEU A 163 -11.69 -7.10 -12.67
CA LEU A 163 -11.89 -6.77 -11.27
C LEU A 163 -11.03 -5.56 -10.91
N LYS A 164 -11.68 -4.48 -10.49
CA LYS A 164 -11.00 -3.26 -10.01
C LYS A 164 -10.03 -3.54 -8.86
N GLU A 165 -10.37 -4.49 -8.00
CA GLU A 165 -9.52 -5.01 -6.93
C GLU A 165 -8.23 -5.66 -7.45
N ALA A 166 -8.31 -6.41 -8.56
CA ALA A 166 -7.14 -7.02 -9.19
C ALA A 166 -6.27 -5.96 -9.90
N VAL A 167 -6.87 -4.99 -10.58
CA VAL A 167 -6.14 -3.89 -11.24
C VAL A 167 -5.42 -3.02 -10.21
N SER A 168 -6.10 -2.62 -9.14
CA SER A 168 -5.47 -1.87 -8.05
C SER A 168 -4.34 -2.65 -7.38
N ALA A 169 -4.51 -3.95 -7.15
CA ALA A 169 -3.43 -4.80 -6.62
C ALA A 169 -2.21 -4.83 -7.55
N TRP A 170 -2.44 -4.96 -8.86
CA TRP A 170 -1.38 -4.93 -9.86
C TRP A 170 -0.66 -3.58 -9.88
N LEU A 171 -1.40 -2.46 -9.92
CA LEU A 171 -0.81 -1.12 -9.83
C LEU A 171 0.01 -0.94 -8.55
N ARG A 172 -0.52 -1.37 -7.41
CA ARG A 172 0.19 -1.28 -6.13
C ARG A 172 1.51 -2.05 -6.16
N GLN A 173 1.53 -3.26 -6.70
CA GLN A 173 2.76 -4.03 -6.84
C GLN A 173 3.81 -3.27 -7.66
N GLY A 174 3.41 -2.64 -8.76
CA GLY A 174 4.33 -1.83 -9.55
C GLY A 174 4.83 -0.58 -8.84
N GLU A 175 4.05 0.01 -7.91
CA GLU A 175 4.54 1.09 -7.05
C GLU A 175 5.61 0.60 -6.08
N LEU A 176 5.38 -0.54 -5.45
CA LEU A 176 6.33 -1.15 -4.51
C LEU A 176 7.64 -1.51 -5.21
N GLU A 177 7.58 -2.15 -6.38
CA GLU A 177 8.78 -2.45 -7.16
C GLU A 177 9.48 -1.19 -7.65
N ALA A 178 8.74 -0.21 -8.17
CA ALA A 178 9.32 1.03 -8.65
C ALA A 178 9.97 1.84 -7.53
N ALA A 179 9.47 1.75 -6.29
CA ALA A 179 10.08 2.40 -5.13
C ALA A 179 11.50 1.92 -4.85
N THR A 180 11.83 0.67 -5.18
CA THR A 180 13.18 0.11 -5.04
C THR A 180 14.16 0.61 -6.11
N ILE A 181 13.66 1.14 -7.23
CA ILE A 181 14.49 1.65 -8.32
C ILE A 181 14.87 3.11 -8.03
N GLN A 182 16.17 3.35 -7.84
CA GLN A 182 16.70 4.70 -7.72
C GLN A 182 16.71 5.39 -9.08
N CYS A 183 16.07 6.56 -9.18
CA CYS A 183 15.98 7.34 -10.40
C CYS A 183 16.57 8.74 -10.17
N LYS A 184 17.16 9.32 -11.22
CA LYS A 184 17.45 10.76 -11.24
C LYS A 184 16.15 11.57 -11.39
N PRO A 185 16.14 12.89 -11.14
CA PRO A 185 14.98 13.72 -11.44
C PRO A 185 14.60 13.63 -12.93
N PHE A 186 13.31 13.54 -13.22
CA PHE A 186 12.80 13.42 -14.57
C PHE A 186 13.24 14.57 -15.47
N ASN A 187 13.81 14.22 -16.61
CA ASN A 187 14.20 15.15 -17.65
C ASN A 187 13.62 14.69 -19.00
N LYS A 188 12.73 15.51 -19.57
CA LYS A 188 12.01 15.19 -20.81
C LYS A 188 12.94 15.00 -22.01
N ALA A 189 13.98 15.83 -22.14
CA ALA A 189 14.94 15.73 -23.25
C ALA A 189 15.79 14.48 -23.12
N ALA A 190 16.36 14.23 -21.93
CA ALA A 190 17.16 13.04 -21.66
C ALA A 190 16.33 11.75 -21.81
N PHE A 191 15.04 11.76 -21.45
CA PHE A 191 14.18 10.61 -21.66
C PHE A 191 13.94 10.36 -23.15
N ARG A 192 13.77 11.40 -23.96
CA ARG A 192 13.62 11.24 -25.42
C ARG A 192 14.87 10.65 -26.07
N GLU A 193 16.06 11.13 -25.71
CA GLU A 193 17.34 10.56 -26.16
C GLU A 193 17.48 9.10 -25.71
N THR A 194 17.09 8.81 -24.47
CA THR A 194 17.09 7.45 -23.92
C THR A 194 16.19 6.50 -24.73
N LEU A 195 15.04 6.95 -25.22
CA LEU A 195 14.14 6.14 -26.05
C LEU A 195 14.77 5.78 -27.41
N ASP A 196 15.54 6.68 -28.01
CA ASP A 196 16.27 6.40 -29.25
C ASP A 196 17.32 5.28 -29.04
N GLU A 197 18.02 5.31 -27.91
CA GLU A 197 18.97 4.25 -27.54
C GLU A 197 18.26 2.92 -27.22
N ILE A 198 17.11 2.97 -26.54
CA ILE A 198 16.30 1.79 -26.19
C ILE A 198 15.76 1.11 -27.43
N ARG A 199 15.42 1.86 -28.49
CA ARG A 199 14.99 1.26 -29.75
C ARG A 199 16.02 0.26 -30.30
N GLY A 200 17.31 0.51 -30.10
CA GLY A 200 18.37 -0.45 -30.47
C GLY A 200 18.31 -1.77 -29.70
N LEU A 201 17.70 -1.80 -28.51
CA LEU A 201 17.50 -3.02 -27.72
C LEU A 201 16.41 -3.93 -28.30
N THR A 202 15.56 -3.43 -29.22
CA THR A 202 14.51 -4.24 -29.85
C THR A 202 15.06 -5.39 -30.70
N ALA A 203 16.30 -5.26 -31.18
CA ALA A 203 17.02 -6.31 -31.90
C ALA A 203 17.58 -7.43 -30.99
N GLN A 204 17.54 -7.26 -29.67
CA GLN A 204 18.00 -8.29 -28.72
C GLN A 204 16.84 -9.23 -28.36
N SER A 205 17.07 -10.54 -28.49
CA SER A 205 16.04 -11.55 -28.18
C SER A 205 16.02 -11.99 -26.72
N ALA A 206 17.13 -11.82 -25.97
CA ALA A 206 17.28 -12.33 -24.61
C ALA A 206 16.86 -11.29 -23.55
N PRO A 207 15.80 -11.54 -22.74
CA PRO A 207 15.33 -10.62 -21.70
C PRO A 207 16.39 -10.26 -20.65
N GLY A 208 17.29 -11.19 -20.32
CA GLY A 208 18.37 -10.96 -19.37
C GLY A 208 19.37 -9.86 -19.78
N HIS A 209 19.40 -9.49 -21.06
CA HIS A 209 20.27 -8.41 -21.56
C HIS A 209 19.52 -7.08 -21.68
N PHE A 210 18.34 -7.08 -22.33
CA PHE A 210 17.65 -5.82 -22.61
C PHE A 210 16.89 -5.28 -21.39
N VAL A 211 16.37 -6.12 -20.48
CA VAL A 211 15.59 -5.66 -19.31
C VAL A 211 16.45 -4.81 -18.36
N PRO A 212 17.63 -5.27 -17.91
CA PRO A 212 18.47 -4.46 -17.03
C PRO A 212 18.93 -3.16 -17.70
N ALA A 213 19.29 -3.22 -18.99
CA ALA A 213 19.70 -2.05 -19.76
C ALA A 213 18.57 -1.02 -19.89
N LEU A 214 17.35 -1.49 -20.20
CA LEU A 214 16.15 -0.67 -20.28
C LEU A 214 15.86 0.03 -18.95
N GLN A 215 15.83 -0.72 -17.84
CA GLN A 215 15.58 -0.16 -16.51
C GLN A 215 16.65 0.87 -16.12
N GLN A 216 17.93 0.55 -16.35
CA GLN A 216 19.03 1.45 -16.02
C GLN A 216 18.99 2.76 -16.82
N ARG A 217 18.74 2.68 -18.14
CA ARG A 217 18.70 3.87 -19.00
C ARG A 217 17.51 4.75 -18.65
N CYS A 218 16.31 4.18 -18.52
CA CYS A 218 15.12 4.92 -18.10
C CYS A 218 15.30 5.57 -16.71
N ALA A 219 15.90 4.87 -15.76
CA ALA A 219 16.12 5.40 -14.40
C ALA A 219 17.03 6.64 -14.40
N LYS A 220 18.02 6.71 -15.30
CA LYS A 220 18.87 7.91 -15.48
C LYS A 220 18.09 9.11 -16.00
N ALA A 221 16.98 8.89 -16.71
CA ALA A 221 16.09 9.93 -17.20
C ALA A 221 14.89 10.22 -16.27
N GLY A 222 14.82 9.55 -15.11
CA GLY A 222 13.75 9.71 -14.12
C GLY A 222 12.50 8.87 -14.33
N VAL A 223 12.62 7.77 -15.06
CA VAL A 223 11.52 6.83 -15.32
C VAL A 223 11.88 5.45 -14.76
N ALA A 224 11.07 4.94 -13.83
CA ALA A 224 11.18 3.58 -13.33
C ALA A 224 10.36 2.63 -14.21
N VAL A 225 11.02 1.67 -14.86
CA VAL A 225 10.35 0.62 -15.63
C VAL A 225 10.27 -0.64 -14.79
N VAL A 226 9.06 -1.18 -14.61
CA VAL A 226 8.82 -2.39 -13.82
C VAL A 226 8.01 -3.41 -14.62
N PHE A 227 8.29 -4.69 -14.39
CA PHE A 227 7.68 -5.81 -15.10
C PHE A 227 6.88 -6.65 -14.11
N VAL A 228 5.60 -6.34 -13.98
CA VAL A 228 4.73 -6.97 -12.99
C VAL A 228 3.76 -7.90 -13.70
N PRO A 229 3.82 -9.22 -13.49
CA PRO A 229 2.89 -10.15 -14.13
C PRO A 229 1.42 -9.80 -13.87
N CYS A 230 0.57 -9.91 -14.91
CA CYS A 230 -0.88 -9.73 -14.75
C CYS A 230 -1.47 -10.65 -13.68
N LEU A 231 -2.33 -10.09 -12.81
CA LEU A 231 -3.28 -10.90 -12.04
C LEU A 231 -4.44 -11.37 -12.92
N PRO A 232 -5.12 -12.48 -12.57
CA PRO A 232 -6.35 -12.90 -13.25
C PRO A 232 -7.37 -11.77 -13.28
N LYS A 233 -8.12 -11.64 -14.39
CA LYS A 233 -9.15 -10.61 -14.56
C LYS A 233 -8.64 -9.17 -14.36
N THR A 234 -7.39 -8.88 -14.75
CA THR A 234 -6.87 -7.50 -14.84
C THR A 234 -7.04 -6.93 -16.24
N GLY A 235 -6.70 -7.69 -17.28
CA GLY A 235 -6.88 -7.28 -18.68
C GLY A 235 -6.07 -6.05 -19.10
N VAL A 236 -5.00 -5.70 -18.36
CA VAL A 236 -4.13 -4.55 -18.62
C VAL A 236 -2.82 -5.00 -19.27
N SER A 237 -2.32 -4.25 -20.24
CA SER A 237 -1.03 -4.48 -20.91
C SER A 237 0.09 -3.61 -20.34
N GLY A 238 -0.22 -2.35 -20.07
CA GLY A 238 0.69 -1.34 -19.54
C GLY A 238 -0.03 -0.33 -18.65
N ALA A 239 0.73 0.37 -17.82
CA ALA A 239 0.24 1.57 -17.15
C ALA A 239 1.36 2.57 -16.91
N THR A 240 1.02 3.85 -17.08
CA THR A 240 1.90 4.99 -16.83
C THR A 240 1.32 5.88 -15.75
N ARG A 241 2.16 6.26 -14.78
CA ARG A 241 1.78 7.20 -13.74
C ARG A 241 2.98 7.94 -13.16
N TRP A 242 2.71 9.09 -12.57
CA TRP A 242 3.71 9.89 -11.88
C TRP A 242 3.63 9.63 -10.37
N VAL A 243 4.76 9.27 -9.76
CA VAL A 243 4.86 9.16 -8.28
C VAL A 243 4.96 10.55 -7.68
N ASN A 244 5.74 11.40 -8.32
CA ASN A 244 5.91 12.80 -8.01
C ASN A 244 6.42 13.52 -9.28
N PRO A 245 6.52 14.85 -9.31
CA PRO A 245 6.93 15.58 -10.51
C PRO A 245 8.32 15.20 -11.08
N GLY A 246 9.16 14.56 -10.27
CA GLY A 246 10.52 14.14 -10.63
C GLY A 246 10.68 12.64 -10.91
N LYS A 247 9.63 11.80 -10.78
CA LYS A 247 9.72 10.36 -11.06
C LYS A 247 8.42 9.82 -11.65
N ALA A 248 8.53 9.22 -12.83
CA ALA A 248 7.45 8.50 -13.49
C ALA A 248 7.66 6.97 -13.40
N ILE A 249 6.57 6.22 -13.52
CA ILE A 249 6.56 4.75 -13.59
C ILE A 249 5.97 4.34 -14.94
N ILE A 250 6.67 3.43 -15.62
CA ILE A 250 6.11 2.59 -16.68
C ILE A 250 6.01 1.18 -16.11
N GLN A 251 4.80 0.66 -16.01
CA GLN A 251 4.55 -0.68 -15.50
C GLN A 251 4.02 -1.56 -16.64
N LEU A 252 4.74 -2.64 -16.92
CA LEU A 252 4.46 -3.54 -18.03
C LEU A 252 3.99 -4.89 -17.50
N SER A 253 2.92 -5.42 -18.08
CA SER A 253 2.25 -6.60 -17.54
C SER A 253 2.78 -7.94 -18.07
N LEU A 254 3.62 -7.86 -19.11
CA LEU A 254 4.14 -9.00 -19.90
C LEU A 254 3.02 -9.87 -20.50
N ARG A 255 1.82 -9.32 -20.71
CA ARG A 255 0.72 -9.99 -21.40
C ARG A 255 1.16 -10.39 -22.81
N TYR A 256 0.73 -11.57 -23.27
CA TYR A 256 1.10 -12.19 -24.55
C TYR A 256 2.55 -12.68 -24.70
N LYS A 257 3.49 -12.17 -23.90
CA LYS A 257 4.90 -12.62 -23.83
C LYS A 257 5.64 -12.62 -25.18
N THR A 258 5.23 -11.77 -26.11
CA THR A 258 5.93 -11.57 -27.39
C THR A 258 6.64 -10.22 -27.40
N ASN A 259 7.76 -10.14 -28.11
CA ASN A 259 8.61 -8.94 -28.12
C ASN A 259 7.92 -7.73 -28.78
N ASP A 260 7.14 -7.97 -29.83
CA ASP A 260 6.37 -6.94 -30.52
C ASP A 260 5.37 -6.23 -29.59
N HIS A 261 4.54 -7.00 -28.86
CA HIS A 261 3.63 -6.43 -27.87
C HIS A 261 4.38 -5.69 -26.75
N LEU A 262 5.47 -6.28 -26.25
CA LEU A 262 6.28 -5.68 -25.19
C LEU A 262 6.80 -4.30 -25.58
N TRP A 263 7.44 -4.21 -26.75
CA TRP A 263 8.04 -2.97 -27.21
C TRP A 263 6.98 -1.94 -27.60
N PHE A 264 5.90 -2.36 -28.26
CA PHE A 264 4.80 -1.45 -28.56
C PHE A 264 4.20 -0.84 -27.29
N THR A 265 3.80 -1.67 -26.31
CA THR A 265 3.29 -1.20 -25.01
C THR A 265 4.31 -0.30 -24.33
N PHE A 266 5.61 -0.67 -24.27
CA PHE A 266 6.62 0.21 -23.66
C PHE A 266 6.69 1.60 -24.30
N PHE A 267 6.76 1.68 -25.64
CA PHE A 267 6.85 2.97 -26.32
C PHE A 267 5.54 3.76 -26.28
N HIS A 268 4.39 3.08 -26.25
CA HIS A 268 3.08 3.68 -26.02
C HIS A 268 3.05 4.38 -24.65
N GLU A 269 3.43 3.67 -23.59
CA GLU A 269 3.52 4.20 -22.23
C GLU A 269 4.54 5.35 -22.13
N ALA A 270 5.68 5.24 -22.82
CA ALA A 270 6.65 6.33 -22.92
C ALA A 270 6.06 7.58 -23.64
N GLY A 271 5.16 7.36 -24.61
CA GLY A 271 4.39 8.41 -25.28
C GLY A 271 3.55 9.20 -24.29
N HIS A 272 2.83 8.52 -23.38
CA HIS A 272 2.06 9.18 -22.32
C HIS A 272 2.93 10.09 -21.43
N ILE A 273 4.12 9.63 -21.04
CA ILE A 273 5.06 10.44 -20.24
C ILE A 273 5.51 11.71 -20.99
N LEU A 274 5.75 11.60 -22.29
CA LEU A 274 6.30 12.70 -23.09
C LEU A 274 5.24 13.70 -23.56
N LEU A 275 4.05 13.21 -23.91
CA LEU A 275 3.02 14.00 -24.59
C LEU A 275 1.94 14.54 -23.64
N HIS A 276 1.73 13.90 -22.48
CA HIS A 276 0.60 14.22 -21.60
C HIS A 276 1.03 14.72 -20.21
N GLY A 277 0.06 15.14 -19.40
CA GLY A 277 0.29 15.86 -18.14
C GLY A 277 0.74 14.96 -16.98
N LYS A 278 1.53 15.52 -16.04
CA LYS A 278 2.09 14.80 -14.88
C LYS A 278 1.09 14.38 -13.79
N LYS A 279 -0.20 14.72 -13.92
CA LYS A 279 -1.24 14.42 -12.92
C LYS A 279 -2.13 13.24 -13.33
N GLU A 280 -1.87 12.63 -14.48
CA GLU A 280 -2.75 11.64 -15.07
C GLU A 280 -2.22 10.22 -14.84
N LEU A 281 -3.14 9.28 -14.59
CA LEU A 281 -2.90 7.85 -14.54
C LEU A 281 -3.44 7.26 -15.85
N PHE A 282 -2.57 6.65 -16.64
CA PHE A 282 -2.91 5.98 -17.89
C PHE A 282 -2.76 4.46 -17.71
N ILE A 283 -3.72 3.70 -18.25
CA ILE A 283 -3.79 2.24 -18.13
C ILE A 283 -4.21 1.66 -19.48
N GLU A 284 -3.29 1.02 -20.20
CA GLU A 284 -3.55 0.43 -21.50
C GLU A 284 -4.45 -0.82 -21.39
N GLY A 285 -5.54 -0.85 -22.17
CA GLY A 285 -6.54 -1.95 -22.19
C GLY A 285 -7.79 -1.67 -21.35
N VAL A 286 -7.85 -0.52 -20.69
CA VAL A 286 -9.03 0.02 -20.00
C VAL A 286 -9.34 1.37 -20.63
N ASN A 287 -10.49 1.55 -21.28
CA ASN A 287 -10.83 2.76 -22.04
C ASN A 287 -10.59 4.03 -21.23
N SER A 288 -9.45 4.68 -21.40
CA SER A 288 -9.19 5.99 -20.84
C SER A 288 -10.19 6.98 -21.48
N MET A 289 -10.64 7.97 -20.72
CA MET A 289 -11.68 8.91 -21.14
C MET A 289 -11.26 9.85 -22.29
N ASP A 290 -10.09 9.65 -22.89
CA ASP A 290 -9.46 10.58 -23.83
C ASP A 290 -8.83 9.82 -25.01
N GLY A 291 -9.69 9.41 -25.96
CA GLY A 291 -9.27 8.67 -27.15
C GLY A 291 -8.25 9.40 -28.03
N GLU A 292 -8.15 10.73 -27.93
CA GLU A 292 -7.12 11.50 -28.62
C GLU A 292 -5.73 11.23 -28.02
N LYS A 293 -5.61 11.19 -26.69
CA LYS A 293 -4.35 10.88 -26.01
C LYS A 293 -3.87 9.47 -26.33
N GLU A 294 -4.78 8.49 -26.33
CA GLU A 294 -4.48 7.11 -26.74
C GLU A 294 -3.99 7.05 -28.19
N ALA A 295 -4.65 7.75 -29.11
CA ALA A 295 -4.24 7.82 -30.52
C ALA A 295 -2.85 8.47 -30.68
N GLN A 296 -2.55 9.51 -29.90
CA GLN A 296 -1.23 10.15 -29.89
C GLN A 296 -0.14 9.22 -29.35
N ALA A 297 -0.42 8.48 -28.27
CA ALA A 297 0.52 7.51 -27.70
C ALA A 297 0.78 6.34 -28.67
N ASN A 298 -0.26 5.84 -29.34
CA ASN A 298 -0.14 4.84 -30.40
C ASN A 298 0.71 5.36 -31.57
N ALA A 299 0.39 6.54 -32.10
CA ALA A 299 1.14 7.15 -33.20
C ALA A 299 2.61 7.39 -32.82
N PHE A 300 2.88 7.76 -31.57
CA PHE A 300 4.22 7.90 -31.06
C PHE A 300 4.98 6.57 -31.06
N ALA A 301 4.37 5.51 -30.52
CA ALA A 301 4.97 4.17 -30.49
C ALA A 301 5.28 3.66 -31.90
N GLU A 302 4.32 3.78 -32.82
CA GLU A 302 4.47 3.42 -34.23
C GLU A 302 5.61 4.19 -34.90
N GLN A 303 5.68 5.50 -34.71
CA GLN A 303 6.70 6.34 -35.33
C GLN A 303 8.12 6.01 -34.83
N VAL A 304 8.27 5.70 -33.54
CA VAL A 304 9.56 5.34 -32.95
C VAL A 304 10.03 3.98 -33.45
N LEU A 305 9.14 2.97 -33.40
CA LEU A 305 9.45 1.60 -33.77
C LEU A 305 9.60 1.40 -35.29
N LEU A 306 8.77 2.07 -36.08
CA LEU A 306 8.72 1.97 -37.54
C LEU A 306 8.85 3.36 -38.20
N PRO A 307 10.06 3.95 -38.23
CA PRO A 307 10.26 5.23 -38.89
C PRO A 307 9.92 5.12 -40.38
N ARG A 308 8.95 5.92 -40.86
CA ARG A 308 8.48 5.89 -42.25
C ARG A 308 9.60 5.99 -43.30
N LYS A 309 10.69 6.71 -42.99
CA LYS A 309 11.87 6.80 -43.88
C LYS A 309 12.58 5.46 -44.09
N ALA A 310 12.61 4.60 -43.07
CA ALA A 310 13.20 3.27 -43.17
C ALA A 310 12.23 2.28 -43.83
N PHE A 311 10.92 2.40 -43.57
CA PHE A 311 9.90 1.55 -44.17
C PHE A 311 9.71 1.80 -45.67
N ASN A 312 9.69 3.08 -46.10
CA ASN A 312 9.56 3.44 -47.52
C ASN A 312 10.82 3.13 -48.36
N ALA A 313 11.91 2.70 -47.72
CA ALA A 313 13.15 2.30 -48.40
C ALA A 313 13.22 0.78 -48.67
N PHE A 314 12.22 0.03 -48.19
CA PHE A 314 12.03 -1.40 -48.41
C PHE A 314 11.03 -1.63 -49.55
#